data_AF-A0A962VCH3-F1
#
_entry.id   AF-A0A962VCH3-F1
#
_cell.length_a   1.000
_cell.length_b   1.000
_cell.length_c   1.000
_cell.angle_alpha   90.00
_cell.angle_beta   90.00
_cell.angle_gamma   90.00
#
_symmetry.space_group_name_H-M   'P 1'
#
loop_
_entity.id
_entity.type
_entity.pdbx_description
1 polymer ?
#
loop_
_entity_poly.entity_id
_entity_poly.type
_entity_poly.pdbx_seq_one_letter_code
_entity_poly.pdbx_strand_id
1 'polypeptide(L)'
;MQTGYLFLQTHTDHPDLVRLQAAQYRPMADQEPTAEAIRYIARFRDIDAARMHFHNALSRTLVDIDSGLYRVPLADAIATIEASDLRHERIWLDPDLPADTLQQVKALTGRRHRRQDRSRRIWNGIGLLALLWLLFNALSSLH
;
A
#
# COMPACT_ATOMS: atom_id res chain seq x y z
N MET A 1 -4.03 -6.96 16.40
CA MET A 1 -4.74 -7.09 15.11
C MET A 1 -6.08 -6.42 15.23
N GLN A 2 -6.13 -5.11 14.99
CA GLN A 2 -7.38 -4.37 15.00
C GLN A 2 -7.89 -4.22 13.56
N THR A 3 -9.11 -4.69 13.31
CA THR A 3 -9.76 -4.45 12.01
C THR A 3 -10.23 -3.00 11.96
N GLY A 4 -10.03 -2.36 10.81
CA GLY A 4 -10.45 -0.98 10.61
C GLY A 4 -10.41 -0.56 9.15
N TYR A 5 -10.68 0.72 8.93
CA TYR A 5 -10.75 1.36 7.63
C TYR A 5 -9.59 2.34 7.49
N LEU A 6 -8.84 2.19 6.41
CA LEU A 6 -7.83 3.13 5.96
C LEU A 6 -8.43 3.94 4.81
N PHE A 7 -8.33 5.26 4.88
CA PHE A 7 -8.89 6.12 3.84
C PHE A 7 -7.93 7.25 3.49
N LEU A 8 -8.04 7.69 2.24
CA LEU A 8 -7.24 8.76 1.68
C LEU A 8 -8.12 9.97 1.42
N GLN A 9 -7.63 11.12 1.84
CA GLN A 9 -8.23 12.41 1.55
C GLN A 9 -7.28 13.25 0.69
N THR A 10 -7.85 14.07 -0.18
CA THR A 10 -7.09 15.08 -0.92
C THR A 10 -7.73 16.43 -0.73
N HIS A 11 -6.89 17.47 -0.73
CA HIS A 11 -7.37 18.85 -0.72
C HIS A 11 -7.70 19.29 -2.15
N THR A 12 -8.79 20.03 -2.35
CA THR A 12 -9.20 20.50 -3.69
C THR A 12 -8.13 21.37 -4.36
N ASP A 13 -7.49 22.26 -3.57
CA ASP A 13 -6.45 23.16 -4.07
C ASP A 13 -5.05 22.53 -4.19
N HIS A 14 -4.83 21.37 -3.57
CA HIS A 14 -3.53 20.70 -3.52
C HIS A 14 -3.67 19.20 -3.81
N PRO A 15 -3.84 18.81 -5.09
CA PRO A 15 -4.05 17.41 -5.48
C PRO A 15 -2.82 16.53 -5.31
N ASP A 16 -1.63 17.12 -5.11
CA ASP A 16 -0.38 16.43 -4.80
C ASP A 16 -0.20 16.14 -3.31
N LEU A 17 -1.10 16.63 -2.46
CA LEU A 17 -1.13 16.36 -1.03
C LEU A 17 -2.21 15.34 -0.71
N VAL A 18 -1.78 14.22 -0.15
CA VAL A 18 -2.65 13.12 0.27
C VAL A 18 -2.54 12.96 1.77
N ARG A 19 -3.69 13.00 2.44
CA ARG A 19 -3.80 12.71 3.86
C ARG A 19 -4.24 11.26 4.04
N LEU A 20 -3.49 10.52 4.87
CA LEU A 20 -3.84 9.17 5.30
C LEU A 20 -4.52 9.23 6.65
N GLN A 21 -5.73 8.68 6.74
CA GLN A 21 -6.44 8.53 8.01
C GLN A 21 -6.91 7.09 8.23
N ALA A 22 -7.14 6.78 9.51
CA ALA A 22 -7.53 5.48 9.99
C ALA A 22 -8.75 5.62 10.91
N ALA A 23 -9.77 4.81 10.69
CA ALA A 23 -10.98 4.80 11.51
C ALA A 23 -11.38 3.36 11.86
N GLN A 24 -12.03 3.19 13.02
CA GLN A 24 -12.59 1.90 13.41
C GLN A 24 -13.88 1.57 12.65
N TYR A 25 -14.63 2.60 12.28
CA TYR A 25 -15.88 2.52 11.53
C TYR A 25 -15.70 3.05 10.11
N ARG A 26 -16.55 2.58 9.19
CA ARG A 26 -16.51 3.04 7.80
C ARG A 26 -16.78 4.54 7.76
N PRO A 27 -15.85 5.37 7.25
CA PRO A 27 -16.12 6.78 7.08
C PRO A 27 -17.21 6.96 6.00
N MET A 28 -18.11 7.92 6.22
CA MET A 28 -19.10 8.30 5.22
C MET A 28 -18.41 9.16 4.17
N ALA A 29 -18.27 8.62 2.95
CA ALA A 29 -17.65 9.35 1.83
C ALA A 29 -18.51 10.55 1.37
N ASP A 30 -19.79 10.57 1.74
CA ASP A 30 -20.79 11.52 1.26
C ASP A 30 -21.05 12.69 2.23
N GLN A 31 -20.29 12.80 3.34
CA GLN A 31 -20.48 13.88 4.30
C GLN A 31 -19.78 15.17 3.84
N GLU A 32 -20.59 16.13 3.36
CA GLU A 32 -20.36 17.54 3.01
C GLU A 32 -19.05 17.92 2.29
N PRO A 33 -19.08 18.90 1.35
CA PRO A 33 -17.89 19.36 0.63
C PRO A 33 -17.00 20.18 1.58
N THR A 34 -16.33 19.49 2.50
CA THR A 34 -15.18 20.01 3.22
C THR A 34 -14.04 20.13 2.20
N ALA A 35 -13.10 21.05 2.42
CA ALA A 35 -11.95 21.21 1.53
C ALA A 35 -11.11 19.92 1.36
N GLU A 36 -11.28 18.95 2.27
CA GLU A 36 -10.68 17.63 2.23
C GLU A 36 -11.72 16.57 1.82
N ALA A 37 -11.66 16.14 0.55
CA ALA A 37 -12.56 15.12 0.02
C ALA A 37 -11.95 13.72 0.20
N ILE A 38 -12.73 12.75 0.70
CA ILE A 38 -12.33 11.33 0.72
C ILE A 38 -12.32 10.84 -0.72
N ARG A 39 -11.19 10.26 -1.15
CA ARG A 39 -11.03 9.73 -2.53
C ARG A 39 -10.97 8.21 -2.59
N TYR A 40 -10.68 7.56 -1.46
CA TYR A 40 -10.49 6.12 -1.40
C TYR A 40 -10.69 5.59 0.01
N ILE A 41 -11.32 4.40 0.13
CA ILE A 41 -11.52 3.68 1.39
C ILE A 41 -11.20 2.19 1.17
N ALA A 42 -10.35 1.64 2.03
CA ALA A 42 -10.09 0.21 2.12
C ALA A 42 -10.25 -0.30 3.56
N ARG A 43 -10.67 -1.55 3.69
CA ARG A 43 -10.78 -2.25 4.96
C ARG A 43 -9.59 -3.18 5.12
N PHE A 44 -8.95 -3.12 6.28
CA PHE A 44 -7.84 -3.98 6.67
C PHE A 44 -8.20 -4.81 7.90
N ARG A 45 -7.72 -6.05 7.96
CA ARG A 45 -7.81 -6.89 9.17
C ARG A 45 -6.89 -6.41 10.28
N ASP A 46 -5.78 -5.77 9.90
CA ASP A 46 -4.80 -5.18 10.80
C ASP A 46 -4.48 -3.77 10.31
N ILE A 47 -5.14 -2.77 10.90
CA ILE A 47 -5.00 -1.37 10.50
C ILE A 47 -3.66 -0.77 10.92
N ASP A 48 -3.07 -1.23 12.02
CA ASP A 48 -1.78 -0.75 12.51
C ASP A 48 -0.67 -1.19 11.55
N ALA A 49 -0.70 -2.46 11.14
CA ALA A 49 0.18 -2.96 10.10
C ALA A 49 -0.04 -2.20 8.78
N ALA A 50 -1.28 -1.91 8.40
CA ALA A 50 -1.58 -1.16 7.18
C ALA A 50 -0.99 0.25 7.19
N ARG A 51 -1.17 1.00 8.29
CA ARG A 51 -0.57 2.33 8.48
C ARG A 51 0.95 2.28 8.44
N MET A 52 1.54 1.32 9.14
CA MET A 52 3.00 1.14 9.17
C MET A 52 3.55 0.80 7.77
N HIS A 53 2.91 -0.11 7.03
CA HIS A 53 3.33 -0.47 5.67
C HIS A 53 3.23 0.72 4.72
N PHE A 54 2.13 1.47 4.79
CA PHE A 54 1.96 2.68 3.98
C PHE A 54 3.03 3.73 4.32
N HIS A 55 3.24 4.00 5.61
CA HIS A 55 4.25 4.93 6.08
C HIS A 55 5.65 4.51 5.63
N ASN A 56 6.02 3.24 5.78
CA ASN A 56 7.32 2.75 5.34
C ASN A 56 7.52 2.93 3.82
N ALA A 57 6.48 2.68 3.03
CA ALA A 57 6.51 2.84 1.58
C ALA A 57 6.64 4.30 1.13
N LEU A 58 6.07 5.25 1.88
CA LEU A 58 5.97 6.67 1.52
C LEU A 58 6.68 7.61 2.51
N SER A 59 7.54 7.09 3.37
CA SER A 59 8.26 7.86 4.40
C SER A 59 9.06 9.02 3.82
N ARG A 60 9.61 8.85 2.61
CA ARG A 60 10.37 9.88 1.88
C ARG A 60 9.52 11.03 1.34
N THR A 61 8.20 10.87 1.31
CA THR A 61 7.26 11.90 0.85
C THR A 61 6.43 12.48 2.00
N LEU A 62 6.74 12.13 3.24
CA LEU A 62 6.06 12.64 4.41
C LEU A 62 6.27 14.15 4.56
N VAL A 63 5.17 14.89 4.71
CA VAL A 63 5.17 16.34 4.97
C VAL A 63 4.89 16.62 6.43
N ASP A 64 3.90 15.92 7.00
CA ASP A 64 3.48 16.07 8.39
C ASP A 64 3.02 14.72 8.94
N ILE A 65 3.68 14.25 10.00
CA ILE A 65 3.41 12.97 10.63
C ILE A 65 2.14 12.99 11.49
N ASP A 66 1.89 14.09 12.20
CA ASP A 66 0.80 14.20 13.16
C ASP A 66 -0.54 14.18 12.44
N SER A 67 -0.57 14.83 11.29
CA SER A 67 -1.75 14.91 10.45
C SER A 67 -1.79 13.85 9.33
N GLY A 68 -0.74 13.03 9.21
CA GLY A 68 -0.65 11.93 8.23
C GLY A 68 -0.60 12.41 6.78
N LEU A 69 0.07 13.55 6.54
CA LEU A 69 0.13 14.23 5.24
C LEU A 69 1.37 13.83 4.45
N TYR A 70 1.18 13.47 3.18
CA TYR A 70 2.22 13.06 2.25
C TYR A 70 2.14 13.86 0.96
N ARG A 71 3.28 14.25 0.39
CA ARG A 71 3.39 14.88 -0.94
C ARG A 71 3.61 13.81 -2.00
N VAL A 72 2.52 13.24 -2.48
CA VAL A 72 2.51 12.14 -3.45
C VAL A 72 1.24 12.21 -4.29
N PRO A 73 1.29 11.90 -5.60
CA PRO A 73 0.08 11.79 -6.40
C PRO A 73 -0.90 10.79 -5.79
N LEU A 74 -2.20 11.11 -5.81
CA LEU A 74 -3.24 10.22 -5.30
C LEU A 74 -3.17 8.81 -5.89
N ALA A 75 -2.89 8.69 -7.19
CA ALA A 75 -2.73 7.40 -7.85
C ALA A 75 -1.64 6.53 -7.21
N ASP A 76 -0.52 7.14 -6.81
CA ASP A 76 0.59 6.47 -6.16
C ASP A 76 0.25 6.03 -4.75
N ALA A 77 -0.46 6.87 -3.99
CA ALA A 77 -0.95 6.53 -2.65
C ALA A 77 -1.93 5.35 -2.69
N ILE A 78 -2.94 5.40 -3.57
CA ILE A 78 -3.89 4.30 -3.76
C ILE A 78 -3.15 3.02 -4.17
N ALA A 79 -2.27 3.11 -5.18
CA ALA A 79 -1.51 1.95 -5.64
C ALA A 79 -0.53 1.41 -4.58
N THR A 80 -0.17 2.18 -3.57
CA THR A 80 0.66 1.72 -2.45
C THR A 80 -0.18 0.87 -1.48
N ILE A 81 -1.42 1.28 -1.22
CA ILE A 81 -2.38 0.52 -0.41
C ILE A 81 -2.73 -0.79 -1.14
N GLU A 82 -3.09 -0.69 -2.42
CA GLU A 82 -3.53 -1.80 -3.25
C GLU A 82 -2.44 -2.85 -3.51
N ALA A 83 -1.18 -2.42 -3.62
CA ALA A 83 -0.04 -3.33 -3.79
C ALA A 83 0.50 -3.89 -2.46
N SER A 84 -0.14 -3.57 -1.33
CA SER A 84 0.25 -4.11 -0.03
C SER A 84 0.03 -5.63 0.01
N ASP A 85 1.00 -6.35 0.58
CA ASP A 85 0.88 -7.80 0.83
C ASP A 85 -0.13 -8.13 1.95
N LEU A 86 -0.63 -7.10 2.66
CA LEU A 86 -1.65 -7.26 3.69
C LEU A 86 -3.02 -7.54 3.06
N ARG A 87 -3.75 -8.48 3.65
CA ARG A 87 -5.14 -8.76 3.24
C ARG A 87 -6.02 -7.54 3.49
N HIS A 88 -6.53 -6.98 2.41
CA HIS A 88 -7.43 -5.84 2.42
C HIS A 88 -8.54 -5.99 1.39
N GLU A 89 -9.60 -5.21 1.57
CA GLU A 89 -10.74 -5.14 0.68
C GLU A 89 -11.00 -3.67 0.33
N ARG A 90 -11.07 -3.35 -0.96
CA ARG A 90 -11.46 -2.01 -1.41
C ARG A 90 -12.96 -1.84 -1.18
N ILE A 91 -13.33 -0.91 -0.30
CA ILE A 91 -14.72 -0.67 0.09
C ILE A 91 -15.35 0.41 -0.78
N TRP A 92 -14.58 1.45 -1.10
CA TRP A 92 -15.08 2.57 -1.88
C TRP A 92 -13.93 3.28 -2.58
N LEU A 93 -14.24 3.79 -3.76
CA LEU A 93 -13.35 4.60 -4.58
C LEU A 93 -14.23 5.70 -5.16
N ASP A 94 -13.71 6.93 -5.15
CA ASP A 94 -14.43 8.08 -5.66
C ASP A 94 -14.79 7.88 -7.15
N PRO A 95 -16.09 7.90 -7.50
CA PRO A 95 -16.55 7.73 -8.88
C PRO A 95 -16.16 8.91 -9.78
N ASP A 96 -15.91 10.09 -9.21
CA ASP A 96 -15.54 11.29 -9.96
C ASP A 96 -14.04 11.36 -10.26
N LEU A 97 -13.27 10.30 -9.93
CA LEU A 97 -11.86 10.23 -10.26
C LEU A 97 -11.65 10.19 -11.78
N PRO A 98 -10.71 11.02 -12.32
CA PRO A 98 -10.40 11.00 -13.73
C PRO A 98 -9.98 9.62 -14.20
N ALA A 99 -10.43 9.22 -15.40
CA ALA A 99 -10.10 7.92 -16.00
C ALA A 99 -8.58 7.67 -16.08
N ASP A 100 -7.80 8.73 -16.33
CA ASP A 100 -6.34 8.69 -16.35
C ASP A 100 -5.75 8.27 -15.00
N THR A 101 -6.32 8.77 -13.90
CA THR A 101 -5.90 8.44 -12.54
C THR A 101 -6.18 6.97 -12.25
N LEU A 102 -7.35 6.46 -12.65
CA LEU A 102 -7.69 5.04 -12.50
C LEU A 102 -6.76 4.13 -13.31
N GLN A 103 -6.37 4.54 -14.52
CA GLN A 103 -5.42 3.80 -15.34
C GLN A 103 -4.02 3.80 -14.72
N GLN A 104 -3.58 4.94 -14.17
CA GLN A 104 -2.30 5.04 -13.45
C GLN A 104 -2.29 4.14 -12.22
N VAL A 105 -3.36 4.12 -11.41
CA VAL A 105 -3.48 3.22 -10.26
C VAL A 105 -3.28 1.77 -10.70
N LYS A 106 -4.02 1.32 -11.73
CA LYS A 106 -3.89 -0.06 -12.25
C LYS A 106 -2.46 -0.38 -12.71
N ALA A 107 -1.83 0.55 -13.44
CA ALA A 107 -0.47 0.37 -13.95
C ALA A 107 0.57 0.31 -12.80
N LEU A 108 0.45 1.19 -11.81
CA LEU A 108 1.34 1.27 -10.65
C LEU A 108 1.21 0.04 -9.75
N THR A 109 -0.02 -0.40 -9.45
CA THR A 109 -0.28 -1.62 -8.69
C THR A 109 0.33 -2.84 -9.39
N GLY A 110 0.11 -2.99 -10.69
CA GLY A 110 0.69 -4.09 -11.47
C GLY A 110 2.22 -4.10 -11.51
N ARG A 111 2.85 -2.93 -11.58
CA ARG A 111 4.32 -2.79 -11.51
C ARG A 111 4.87 -3.19 -10.13
N ARG A 112 4.20 -2.80 -9.05
CA ARG A 112 4.62 -3.13 -7.67
C ARG A 112 4.52 -4.63 -7.40
N HIS A 113 3.43 -5.28 -7.80
CA HIS A 113 3.31 -6.75 -7.68
C HIS A 113 4.38 -7.50 -8.47
N ARG A 114 4.65 -7.10 -9.72
CA ARG A 114 5.71 -7.73 -10.53
C ARG A 114 7.11 -7.61 -9.90
N ARG A 115 7.39 -6.51 -9.20
CA ARG A 115 8.66 -6.34 -8.48
C ARG A 115 8.73 -7.27 -7.26
N GLN A 116 7.66 -7.37 -6.49
CA GLN A 116 7.57 -8.30 -5.35
C GLN A 116 7.75 -9.76 -5.80
N ASP A 117 7.09 -10.17 -6.89
CA ASP A 117 7.19 -11.53 -7.44
C ASP A 117 8.61 -11.90 -7.87
N ARG A 118 9.33 -10.96 -8.49
CA ARG A 118 10.73 -11.18 -8.90
C ARG A 118 11.64 -11.37 -7.68
N SER A 119 11.45 -10.56 -6.65
CA SER A 119 12.24 -10.68 -5.42
C SER A 119 11.99 -12.03 -4.74
N ARG A 120 10.74 -12.49 -4.63
CA ARG A 120 10.40 -13.81 -4.09
C ARG A 120 11.08 -14.95 -4.86
N ARG A 121 11.11 -14.89 -6.20
CA ARG A 121 11.78 -15.91 -7.02
C ARG A 121 13.29 -15.95 -6.81
N ILE A 122 13.93 -14.78 -6.69
CA ILE A 122 15.38 -14.70 -6.43
C ILE A 122 15.71 -15.30 -5.07
N TRP A 123 14.97 -14.94 -4.03
CA TRP A 123 15.16 -15.48 -2.68
C TRP A 123 14.93 -16.99 -2.62
N ASN A 124 13.91 -17.52 -3.31
CA ASN A 124 13.69 -18.96 -3.41
C ASN A 124 14.85 -19.69 -4.12
N GLY A 125 15.42 -19.09 -5.17
CA GLY A 125 16.60 -19.63 -5.85
C GLY A 125 17.84 -19.67 -4.94
N ILE A 126 18.08 -18.60 -4.18
CA ILE A 126 19.17 -18.54 -3.20
C ILE A 126 18.97 -19.59 -2.10
N GLY A 127 17.75 -19.74 -1.58
CA GLY A 127 17.41 -20.75 -0.57
C GLY A 127 17.66 -22.18 -1.08
N LEU A 128 17.27 -22.47 -2.32
CA LEU A 128 17.53 -23.78 -2.95
C LEU A 128 19.03 -24.04 -3.10
N LEU A 129 19.80 -23.04 -3.55
CA LEU A 129 21.25 -23.15 -3.70
C LEU A 129 21.95 -23.41 -2.35
N ALA A 130 21.54 -22.71 -1.29
CA ALA A 130 22.07 -22.93 0.04
C ALA A 130 21.76 -24.35 0.56
N LEU A 131 20.55 -24.87 0.31
CA LEU A 131 20.15 -26.24 0.63
C LEU A 131 20.99 -27.27 -0.13
N LEU A 132 21.20 -27.07 -1.43
CA LEU A 132 22.04 -27.95 -2.27
C LEU A 132 23.50 -27.94 -1.81
N TRP A 133 24.03 -26.76 -1.47
CA TRP A 133 25.39 -26.64 -0.94
C TRP A 133 25.55 -27.33 0.41
N LEU A 134 24.56 -27.20 1.31
CA LEU A 134 24.54 -27.88 2.60
C LEU A 134 24.51 -29.42 2.43
N LEU A 135 23.66 -29.91 1.53
CA LEU A 135 23.57 -31.34 1.19
C LEU A 135 24.88 -31.86 0.62
N PHE A 136 25.51 -31.11 -0.28
CA PHE A 136 26.79 -31.46 -0.86
C PHE A 136 27.90 -31.53 0.20
N ASN A 137 27.97 -30.53 1.07
CA ASN A 137 28.94 -30.50 2.17
C ASN A 137 28.72 -31.68 3.15
N ALA A 138 27.47 -31.93 3.54
CA ALA A 138 27.12 -33.06 4.39
C ALA A 138 27.55 -34.41 3.79
N LEU A 139 27.26 -34.65 2.50
CA LEU A 139 27.71 -35.86 1.81
C LEU A 139 29.24 -35.95 1.74
N SER A 140 29.94 -34.85 1.46
CA SER A 140 31.40 -34.85 1.42
C SER A 140 32.06 -35.08 2.78
N SER A 141 31.36 -34.78 3.88
CA SER A 141 31.85 -35.02 5.24
C SER A 141 31.61 -36.44 5.76
N LEU A 142 30.76 -37.21 5.09
CA LEU A 142 30.47 -38.62 5.42
C LEU A 142 31.40 -39.61 4.71
N HIS A 143 32.27 -39.14 3.81
CA HIS A 143 33.10 -39.95 2.93
C HIS A 143 34.59 -39.78 3.23
#